data_AF-A0A6A7N0M5-F1
#
_entry.id   AF-A0A6A7N0M5-F1
#
_cell.length_a   1.000
_cell.length_b   1.000
_cell.length_c   1.000
_cell.angle_alpha   90.00
_cell.angle_beta   90.00
_cell.angle_gamma   90.00
#
_symmetry.space_group_name_H-M   'P 1'
#
loop_
_entity.id
_entity.type
_entity.pdbx_description
1 polymer ?
#
loop_
_entity_poly.entity_id
_entity_poly.type
_entity_poly.pdbx_seq_one_letter_code
_entity_poly.pdbx_strand_id
1 'polypeptide(L)'
;MMRYVLVAACSGAMLMACSGIAPAPAPTSEPEPDTRSAALTALERACLQAPTEASSWEQLGAALEAGGERERAAVMFRQAATLRAHDVQRDYALLKEGAAQARAVLDASMPRTEVRQIGAALVEVLRVGAGAGVGTVADAAAAPAPSGVRLEISNGNGITGAAARLARTLNAEGIKATRLTNVRPFVVPLSRIEYQRDQQLLAQTLAQRLGLPLQAQSGKPAYADMRIVLGHDVVQARYLK
;
A
#
# COMPACT_ATOMS: atom_id res chain seq x y z
N MET A 1 66.97 -48.19 -7.20
CA MET A 1 66.76 -49.45 -6.46
C MET A 1 65.33 -49.89 -6.70
N MET A 2 64.97 -50.55 -7.80
CA MET A 2 65.22 -51.96 -8.15
C MET A 2 64.85 -52.94 -7.03
N ARG A 3 63.63 -53.51 -7.13
CA ARG A 3 63.28 -54.95 -7.09
C ARG A 3 61.73 -55.07 -7.04
N TYR A 4 60.96 -55.46 -8.09
CA TYR A 4 60.77 -56.79 -8.74
C TYR A 4 60.47 -57.89 -7.67
N VAL A 5 59.42 -58.74 -7.68
CA VAL A 5 58.69 -59.48 -8.75
C VAL A 5 57.42 -60.18 -8.16
N LEU A 6 56.41 -60.35 -9.02
CA LEU A 6 55.34 -61.38 -9.23
C LEU A 6 54.94 -62.42 -8.14
N VAL A 7 53.63 -62.64 -7.87
CA VAL A 7 52.58 -63.50 -8.52
C VAL A 7 52.59 -64.98 -8.07
N ALA A 8 51.40 -65.47 -7.67
CA ALA A 8 50.75 -66.78 -8.00
C ALA A 8 49.83 -67.18 -6.82
N ALA A 9 48.50 -67.17 -6.94
CA ALA A 9 47.59 -68.03 -7.69
C ALA A 9 47.23 -69.36 -6.98
N CYS A 10 45.91 -69.51 -6.77
CA CYS A 10 45.09 -70.71 -6.87
C CYS A 10 45.03 -71.77 -5.74
N SER A 11 43.76 -72.02 -5.38
CA SER A 11 43.11 -73.32 -5.15
C SER A 11 42.94 -73.82 -3.72
N GLY A 12 41.69 -74.21 -3.40
CA GLY A 12 41.43 -75.29 -2.46
C GLY A 12 40.20 -75.09 -1.59
N ALA A 13 39.09 -75.71 -1.99
CA ALA A 13 37.83 -75.80 -1.26
C ALA A 13 37.93 -76.58 0.06
N MET A 14 37.08 -76.24 1.04
CA MET A 14 36.25 -77.25 1.72
C MET A 14 35.11 -76.60 2.53
N LEU A 15 33.90 -77.05 2.26
CA LEU A 15 32.75 -76.99 3.16
C LEU A 15 33.05 -77.74 4.45
N MET A 16 32.57 -77.24 5.60
CA MET A 16 31.78 -78.05 6.53
C MET A 16 31.01 -77.17 7.51
N ALA A 17 29.73 -77.50 7.64
CA ALA A 17 28.74 -76.84 8.47
C ALA A 17 28.92 -77.21 9.94
N CYS A 18 28.85 -76.21 10.82
CA CYS A 18 28.48 -76.40 12.22
C CYS A 18 27.45 -75.34 12.60
N SER A 19 26.27 -75.84 12.96
CA SER A 19 25.09 -75.10 13.39
C SER A 19 25.39 -74.18 14.57
N GLY A 20 25.28 -72.87 14.35
CA GLY A 20 25.14 -71.87 15.39
C GLY A 20 23.80 -71.19 15.23
N ILE A 21 22.90 -71.39 16.19
CA ILE A 21 21.69 -70.58 16.36
C ILE A 21 22.13 -69.11 16.44
N ALA A 22 21.82 -68.34 15.39
CA ALA A 22 21.98 -66.91 15.39
C ALA A 22 20.77 -66.28 16.12
N PRO A 23 20.97 -65.32 17.03
CA PRO A 23 19.87 -64.52 17.54
C PRO A 23 19.21 -63.77 16.38
N ALA A 24 17.88 -63.64 16.43
CA ALA A 24 17.10 -62.88 15.46
C ALA A 24 17.78 -61.53 15.15
N PRO A 25 17.95 -61.15 13.87
CA PRO A 25 18.46 -59.84 13.55
C PRO A 25 17.49 -58.80 14.11
N ALA A 26 18.01 -57.90 14.94
CA ALA A 26 17.32 -56.66 15.27
C ALA A 26 16.88 -55.98 13.97
N PRO A 27 15.71 -55.31 13.92
CA PRO A 27 15.28 -54.63 12.72
C PRO A 27 16.34 -53.58 12.36
N THR A 28 17.10 -53.86 11.31
CA THR A 28 17.95 -52.89 10.65
C THR A 28 17.02 -51.84 10.06
N SER A 29 16.87 -50.73 10.78
CA SER A 29 16.35 -49.50 10.23
C SER A 29 17.33 -49.02 9.16
N GLU A 30 17.10 -49.44 7.91
CA GLU A 30 17.71 -48.83 6.73
C GLU A 30 17.31 -47.34 6.69
N PRO A 31 18.17 -46.46 6.16
CA PRO A 31 17.85 -45.03 6.08
C PRO A 31 16.63 -44.85 5.17
N GLU A 32 15.79 -43.87 5.48
CA GLU A 32 14.55 -43.48 4.81
C GLU A 32 14.78 -42.29 3.82
N PRO A 33 15.49 -42.46 2.68
CA PRO A 33 15.69 -41.36 1.72
C PRO A 33 14.47 -41.13 0.83
N ASP A 34 13.66 -42.17 0.57
CA ASP A 34 12.53 -42.10 -0.38
C ASP A 34 11.34 -41.33 0.22
N THR A 35 11.03 -41.54 1.50
CA THR A 35 9.96 -40.75 2.17
C THR A 35 10.38 -39.31 2.41
N ARG A 36 11.66 -39.08 2.72
CA ARG A 36 12.24 -37.74 2.88
C ARG A 36 12.17 -36.94 1.57
N SER A 37 12.58 -37.54 0.46
CA SER A 37 12.56 -36.87 -0.85
C SER A 37 11.13 -36.61 -1.33
N ALA A 38 10.20 -37.55 -1.08
CA ALA A 38 8.77 -37.35 -1.32
C ALA A 38 8.19 -36.21 -0.47
N ALA A 39 8.56 -36.10 0.81
CA ALA A 39 8.14 -35.03 1.71
C ALA A 39 8.65 -33.65 1.25
N LEU A 40 9.92 -33.56 0.84
CA LEU A 40 10.48 -32.32 0.28
C LEU A 40 9.72 -31.90 -0.99
N THR A 41 9.45 -32.85 -1.90
CA THR A 41 8.68 -32.57 -3.12
C THR A 41 7.26 -32.07 -2.80
N ALA A 42 6.61 -32.62 -1.77
CA ALA A 42 5.30 -32.16 -1.33
C ALA A 42 5.34 -30.71 -0.78
N LEU A 43 6.36 -30.39 0.03
CA LEU A 43 6.56 -29.04 0.57
C LEU A 43 6.90 -28.02 -0.52
N GLU A 44 7.71 -28.39 -1.51
CA GLU A 44 8.00 -27.55 -2.68
C GLU A 44 6.72 -27.24 -3.46
N ARG A 45 5.86 -28.25 -3.70
CA ARG A 45 4.54 -28.03 -4.32
C ARG A 45 3.65 -27.12 -3.48
N ALA A 46 3.65 -27.25 -2.16
CA ALA A 46 2.88 -26.36 -1.28
C ALA A 46 3.33 -24.90 -1.41
N CYS A 47 4.65 -24.64 -1.50
CA CYS A 47 5.18 -23.30 -1.73
C CYS A 47 4.77 -22.74 -3.10
N LEU A 48 4.68 -23.57 -4.14
CA LEU A 48 4.20 -23.15 -5.45
C LEU A 48 2.70 -22.85 -5.49
N GLN A 49 1.89 -23.62 -4.73
CA GLN A 49 0.45 -23.40 -4.64
C GLN A 49 0.10 -22.15 -3.85
N ALA A 50 0.85 -21.85 -2.79
CA ALA A 50 0.63 -20.70 -1.92
C ALA A 50 1.92 -19.89 -1.72
N PRO A 51 2.37 -19.13 -2.75
CA PRO A 51 3.67 -18.44 -2.70
C PRO A 51 3.75 -17.33 -1.64
N THR A 52 2.60 -16.82 -1.17
CA THR A 52 2.53 -15.78 -0.13
C THR A 52 2.38 -16.33 1.28
N GLU A 53 2.30 -17.65 1.45
CA GLU A 53 2.09 -18.29 2.76
C GLU A 53 3.44 -18.53 3.45
N ALA A 54 3.74 -17.75 4.49
CA ALA A 54 5.03 -17.83 5.19
C ALA A 54 5.29 -19.21 5.82
N SER A 55 4.24 -19.87 6.33
CA SER A 55 4.35 -21.16 7.02
C SER A 55 4.88 -22.28 6.12
N SER A 56 4.46 -22.31 4.85
CA SER A 56 4.94 -23.27 3.85
C SER A 56 6.45 -23.16 3.61
N TRP A 57 6.96 -21.93 3.51
CA TRP A 57 8.40 -21.66 3.33
C TRP A 57 9.23 -22.07 4.56
N GLU A 58 8.70 -21.91 5.78
CA GLU A 58 9.39 -22.35 7.01
C GLU A 58 9.47 -23.85 7.13
N GLN A 59 8.37 -24.55 6.82
CA GLN A 59 8.34 -26.01 6.85
C GLN A 59 9.33 -26.61 5.84
N LEU A 60 9.45 -26.01 4.65
CA LEU A 60 10.48 -26.39 3.67
C LEU A 60 11.89 -26.09 4.18
N GLY A 61 12.12 -24.92 4.77
CA GLY A 61 13.40 -24.55 5.38
C GLY A 61 13.84 -25.54 6.47
N ALA A 62 12.93 -25.90 7.38
CA ALA A 62 13.19 -26.86 8.45
C ALA A 62 13.50 -28.27 7.91
N ALA A 63 12.79 -28.71 6.88
CA ALA A 63 13.03 -30.02 6.24
C ALA A 63 14.40 -30.10 5.53
N LEU A 64 14.82 -28.99 4.89
CA LEU A 64 16.14 -28.84 4.25
C LEU A 64 17.27 -28.75 5.28
N GLU A 65 17.05 -28.05 6.39
CA GLU A 65 18.02 -27.93 7.48
C GLU A 65 18.28 -29.29 8.15
N ALA A 66 17.22 -30.07 8.39
CA ALA A 66 17.32 -31.46 8.84
C ALA A 66 18.07 -32.35 7.82
N GLY A 67 18.32 -31.87 6.60
CA GLY A 67 19.04 -32.56 5.52
C GLY A 67 20.48 -32.14 5.35
N GLY A 68 20.93 -31.18 6.17
CA GLY A 68 22.25 -30.58 6.02
C GLY A 68 22.33 -29.54 4.91
N GLU A 69 21.23 -29.25 4.20
CA GLU A 69 21.18 -28.27 3.11
C GLU A 69 20.99 -26.84 3.65
N ARG A 70 21.91 -26.43 4.54
CA ARG A 70 21.82 -25.17 5.31
C ARG A 70 21.69 -23.93 4.45
N GLU A 71 22.38 -23.89 3.31
CA GLU A 71 22.32 -22.72 2.41
C GLU A 71 20.94 -22.55 1.78
N ARG A 72 20.32 -23.65 1.30
CA ARG A 72 18.96 -23.62 0.75
C ARG A 72 17.94 -23.30 1.85
N ALA A 73 18.09 -23.90 3.04
CA ALA A 73 17.24 -23.61 4.18
C ALA A 73 17.25 -22.12 4.54
N ALA A 74 18.44 -21.49 4.56
CA ALA A 74 18.57 -20.06 4.84
C ALA A 74 17.83 -19.17 3.83
N VAL A 75 17.78 -19.55 2.55
CA VAL A 75 16.97 -18.84 1.54
C VAL A 75 15.48 -18.94 1.89
N MET A 76 14.99 -20.13 2.23
CA MET A 76 13.58 -20.35 2.58
C MET A 76 13.17 -19.56 3.83
N PHE A 77 14.02 -19.54 4.86
CA PHE A 77 13.76 -18.76 6.07
C PHE A 77 13.76 -17.25 5.82
N ARG A 78 14.65 -16.72 4.97
CA ARG A 78 14.60 -15.31 4.58
C ARG A 78 13.32 -14.96 3.85
N GLN A 79 12.84 -15.84 2.97
CA GLN A 79 11.58 -15.65 2.27
C GLN A 79 10.40 -15.62 3.27
N ALA A 80 10.34 -16.57 4.19
CA ALA A 80 9.32 -16.61 5.24
C ALA A 80 9.34 -15.36 6.13
N ALA A 81 10.53 -14.92 6.56
CA ALA A 81 10.69 -13.70 7.36
C ALA A 81 10.21 -12.46 6.61
N THR A 82 10.46 -12.37 5.30
CA THR A 82 9.98 -11.27 4.46
C THR A 82 8.45 -11.26 4.40
N LEU A 83 7.82 -12.42 4.22
CA LEU A 83 6.36 -12.56 4.18
C LEU A 83 5.68 -12.30 5.55
N ARG A 84 6.39 -12.49 6.66
CA ARG A 84 5.90 -12.11 8.00
C ARG A 84 6.07 -10.63 8.30
N ALA A 85 7.16 -10.03 7.83
CA ALA A 85 7.41 -8.61 7.96
C ALA A 85 6.43 -7.79 7.11
N HIS A 86 6.02 -8.32 5.95
CA HIS A 86 5.12 -7.69 5.02
C HIS A 86 3.94 -8.59 4.71
N ASP A 87 2.74 -8.22 5.16
CA ASP A 87 1.50 -8.85 4.72
C ASP A 87 1.20 -8.40 3.28
N VAL A 88 1.90 -9.03 2.33
CA VAL A 88 1.79 -8.74 0.90
C VAL A 88 0.35 -8.87 0.43
N GLN A 89 -0.43 -9.81 0.98
CA GLN A 89 -1.83 -10.00 0.63
C GLN A 89 -2.67 -8.79 1.05
N ARG A 90 -2.47 -8.29 2.26
CA ARG A 90 -3.14 -7.08 2.75
C ARG A 90 -2.71 -5.85 1.95
N ASP A 91 -1.45 -5.72 1.60
CA ASP A 91 -0.96 -4.59 0.80
C ASP A 91 -1.58 -4.58 -0.61
N TYR A 92 -1.68 -5.74 -1.27
CA TYR A 92 -2.37 -5.86 -2.56
C TYR A 92 -3.88 -5.63 -2.44
N ALA A 93 -4.52 -6.08 -1.35
CA ALA A 93 -5.93 -5.84 -1.11
C ALA A 93 -6.22 -4.35 -0.97
N LEU A 94 -5.42 -3.63 -0.17
CA LEU A 94 -5.53 -2.18 -0.01
C LEU A 94 -5.33 -1.44 -1.33
N LEU A 95 -4.35 -1.86 -2.14
CA LEU A 95 -4.12 -1.29 -3.47
C LEU A 95 -5.34 -1.49 -4.39
N LYS A 96 -5.91 -2.70 -4.38
CA LYS A 96 -7.08 -3.05 -5.20
C LYS A 96 -8.32 -2.26 -4.77
N GLU A 97 -8.54 -2.13 -3.47
CA GLU A 97 -9.64 -1.32 -2.91
C GLU A 97 -9.47 0.16 -3.28
N GLY A 98 -8.28 0.72 -3.12
CA GLY A 98 -7.98 2.09 -3.53
C GLY A 98 -8.21 2.33 -5.02
N ALA A 99 -7.80 1.38 -5.87
CA ALA A 99 -8.05 1.45 -7.31
C ALA A 99 -9.54 1.38 -7.66
N ALA A 100 -10.31 0.52 -6.98
CA ALA A 100 -11.76 0.42 -7.16
C ALA A 100 -12.48 1.70 -6.71
N GLN A 101 -12.06 2.30 -5.59
CA GLN A 101 -12.58 3.58 -5.10
C GLN A 101 -12.24 4.71 -6.07
N ALA A 102 -11.01 4.81 -6.54
CA ALA A 102 -10.60 5.80 -7.54
C ALA A 102 -11.40 5.66 -8.84
N ARG A 103 -11.63 4.42 -9.28
CA ARG A 103 -12.48 4.13 -10.45
C ARG A 103 -13.92 4.57 -10.22
N ALA A 104 -14.51 4.28 -9.06
CA ALA A 104 -15.87 4.69 -8.71
C ALA A 104 -16.02 6.23 -8.69
N VAL A 105 -15.03 6.94 -8.15
CA VAL A 105 -15.00 8.41 -8.15
C VAL A 105 -14.92 8.97 -9.57
N LEU A 106 -14.02 8.43 -10.39
CA LEU A 106 -13.93 8.79 -11.81
C LEU A 106 -15.27 8.53 -12.52
N ASP A 107 -15.84 7.35 -12.31
CA ASP A 107 -17.09 6.91 -12.90
C ASP A 107 -18.29 7.80 -12.54
N ALA A 108 -18.35 8.27 -11.30
CA ALA A 108 -19.37 9.21 -10.81
C ALA A 108 -19.14 10.66 -11.29
N SER A 109 -17.88 11.01 -11.56
CA SER A 109 -17.47 12.33 -12.09
C SER A 109 -17.63 12.47 -13.60
N MET A 110 -17.99 11.40 -14.30
CA MET A 110 -18.20 11.42 -15.75
C MET A 110 -19.68 11.54 -16.05
N PRO A 111 -20.09 12.41 -17.00
CA PRO A 111 -21.49 12.50 -17.41
C PRO A 111 -21.92 11.17 -18.04
N ARG A 112 -23.10 10.67 -17.66
CA ARG A 112 -23.65 9.40 -18.13
C ARG A 112 -24.97 9.63 -18.87
N THR A 113 -25.25 8.76 -19.82
CA THR A 113 -26.57 8.71 -20.47
C THR A 113 -27.28 7.47 -19.93
N GLU A 114 -28.31 7.68 -19.12
CA GLU A 114 -29.15 6.62 -18.59
C GLU A 114 -30.37 6.42 -19.47
N VAL A 115 -30.75 5.17 -19.65
CA VAL A 115 -31.84 4.76 -20.52
C VAL A 115 -32.87 4.05 -19.64
N ARG A 116 -33.97 4.72 -19.31
CA ARG A 116 -35.04 4.18 -18.47
C ARG A 116 -36.19 3.71 -19.35
N GLN A 117 -36.55 2.43 -19.21
CA GLN A 117 -37.75 1.92 -19.85
C GLN A 117 -38.99 2.44 -19.11
N ILE A 118 -39.90 3.09 -19.84
CA ILE A 118 -41.13 3.69 -19.29
C ILE A 118 -42.40 3.00 -19.79
N GLY A 119 -42.25 2.01 -20.69
CA GLY A 119 -43.35 1.16 -21.15
C GLY A 119 -42.86 0.04 -22.07
N ALA A 120 -43.79 -0.78 -22.56
CA ALA A 120 -43.48 -1.93 -23.42
C ALA A 120 -42.77 -1.56 -24.74
N ALA A 121 -42.96 -0.33 -25.22
CA ALA A 121 -42.37 0.16 -26.46
C ALA A 121 -41.74 1.58 -26.35
N LEU A 122 -41.58 2.11 -25.13
CA LEU A 122 -41.08 3.48 -24.91
C LEU A 122 -39.93 3.49 -23.91
N VAL A 123 -38.92 4.30 -24.23
CA VAL A 123 -37.70 4.44 -23.47
C VAL A 123 -37.35 5.91 -23.35
N GLU A 124 -37.06 6.34 -22.13
CA GLU A 124 -36.60 7.68 -21.78
C GLU A 124 -35.06 7.69 -21.72
N VAL A 125 -34.44 8.66 -22.39
CA VAL A 125 -32.98 8.82 -22.40
C VAL A 125 -32.64 10.09 -21.63
N LEU A 126 -32.02 9.94 -20.46
CA LEU A 126 -31.66 11.02 -19.55
C LEU A 126 -30.14 11.21 -19.57
N ARG A 127 -29.67 12.45 -19.75
CA ARG A 127 -28.27 12.78 -19.50
C ARG A 127 -28.09 13.14 -18.03
N VAL A 128 -27.41 12.29 -17.29
CA VAL A 128 -27.06 12.48 -15.89
C VAL A 128 -25.72 13.22 -15.82
N GLY A 129 -25.74 14.42 -15.24
CA GLY A 129 -24.53 15.19 -14.98
C GLY A 129 -23.64 14.49 -13.96
N ALA A 130 -22.32 14.66 -14.12
CA ALA A 130 -21.34 14.23 -13.15
C ALA A 130 -21.71 14.73 -11.74
N GLY A 131 -21.89 13.81 -10.78
CA GLY A 131 -22.21 14.15 -9.39
C GLY A 131 -23.69 14.12 -8.96
N ALA A 132 -24.61 13.62 -9.78
CA ALA A 132 -26.01 13.41 -9.37
C ALA A 132 -26.15 12.17 -8.47
N GLY A 133 -25.63 12.26 -7.24
CA GLY A 133 -25.55 11.12 -6.32
C GLY A 133 -25.48 11.49 -4.84
N VAL A 134 -26.09 12.61 -4.42
CA VAL A 134 -26.66 12.80 -3.07
C VAL A 134 -27.80 13.82 -3.26
N GLY A 135 -29.04 13.40 -3.01
CA GLY A 135 -30.21 14.22 -3.30
C GLY A 135 -30.35 15.41 -2.35
N THR A 136 -30.61 16.59 -2.93
CA THR A 136 -31.67 17.49 -2.47
C THR A 136 -32.26 18.17 -3.69
N VAL A 137 -33.53 17.87 -3.97
CA VAL A 137 -34.41 18.68 -4.81
C VAL A 137 -34.77 19.95 -4.06
N ALA A 138 -34.26 21.10 -4.51
CA ALA A 138 -34.89 22.39 -4.32
C ALA A 138 -34.36 23.37 -5.38
N ASP A 139 -35.20 23.54 -6.40
CA ASP A 139 -35.37 24.69 -7.27
C ASP A 139 -34.23 25.16 -8.18
N ALA A 140 -34.56 25.21 -9.47
CA ALA A 140 -33.78 25.82 -10.51
C ALA A 140 -34.05 27.34 -10.51
N ALA A 141 -33.24 28.08 -9.75
CA ALA A 141 -32.85 29.42 -10.17
C ALA A 141 -31.49 29.31 -10.85
N ALA A 142 -31.37 29.89 -12.05
CA ALA A 142 -30.12 30.00 -12.78
C ALA A 142 -29.03 30.66 -11.91
N ALA A 143 -28.30 29.83 -11.17
CA ALA A 143 -27.15 30.24 -10.40
C ALA A 143 -25.92 30.21 -11.34
N PRO A 144 -25.06 31.24 -11.29
CA PRO A 144 -23.84 31.25 -12.08
C PRO A 144 -23.02 30.01 -11.73
N ALA A 145 -22.27 29.49 -12.73
CA ALA A 145 -21.34 28.37 -12.57
C ALA A 145 -20.67 28.37 -11.19
N PRO A 146 -20.52 27.21 -10.50
CA PRO A 146 -20.02 27.18 -9.13
C PRO A 146 -18.70 27.92 -9.10
N SER A 147 -18.73 29.12 -8.54
CA SER A 147 -17.54 29.92 -8.37
C SER A 147 -16.70 29.15 -7.37
N GLY A 148 -15.65 28.47 -7.85
CA GLY A 148 -14.74 27.75 -6.98
C GLY A 148 -14.31 28.66 -5.82
N VAL A 149 -14.21 28.08 -4.63
CA VAL A 149 -13.85 28.83 -3.42
C VAL A 149 -12.55 29.58 -3.65
N ARG A 150 -12.58 30.91 -3.49
CA ARG A 150 -11.41 31.76 -3.68
C ARG A 150 -10.51 31.65 -2.47
N LEU A 151 -9.41 30.92 -2.64
CA LEU A 151 -8.40 30.73 -1.60
C LEU A 151 -7.25 31.75 -1.77
N GLU A 152 -7.05 32.58 -0.77
CA GLU A 152 -5.86 33.45 -0.67
C GLU A 152 -4.79 32.81 0.23
N ILE A 153 -3.51 32.99 -0.11
CA ILE A 153 -2.38 32.65 0.76
C ILE A 153 -1.61 33.92 1.09
N SER A 154 -1.55 34.26 2.37
CA SER A 154 -0.90 35.47 2.86
C SER A 154 0.36 35.14 3.65
N ASN A 155 1.49 35.70 3.22
CA ASN A 155 2.76 35.57 3.92
C ASN A 155 2.83 36.55 5.10
N GLY A 156 2.78 36.05 6.32
CA GLY A 156 2.90 36.84 7.54
C GLY A 156 4.18 36.60 8.34
N ASN A 157 5.15 35.87 7.79
CA ASN A 157 6.37 35.45 8.51
C ASN A 157 7.67 36.05 7.97
N GLY A 158 7.58 36.81 6.88
CA GLY A 158 8.73 37.52 6.30
C GLY A 158 9.66 36.65 5.45
N ILE A 159 9.41 35.34 5.34
CA ILE A 159 10.20 34.44 4.48
C ILE A 159 9.81 34.67 3.03
N THR A 160 10.74 35.19 2.23
CA THR A 160 10.54 35.43 0.80
C THR A 160 10.06 34.16 0.08
N GLY A 161 8.92 34.26 -0.61
CA GLY A 161 8.37 33.17 -1.41
C GLY A 161 7.64 32.07 -0.64
N ALA A 162 7.46 32.16 0.67
CA ALA A 162 6.76 31.14 1.46
C ALA A 162 5.33 30.86 0.95
N ALA A 163 4.56 31.92 0.67
CA ALA A 163 3.22 31.78 0.10
C ALA A 163 3.21 31.10 -1.27
N ALA A 164 4.20 31.42 -2.12
CA ALA A 164 4.33 30.82 -3.44
C ALA A 164 4.76 29.34 -3.37
N ARG A 165 5.62 28.96 -2.40
CA ARG A 165 5.97 27.56 -2.14
C ARG A 165 4.73 26.77 -1.74
N LEU A 166 3.95 27.27 -0.78
CA LEU A 166 2.70 26.62 -0.37
C LEU A 166 1.71 26.49 -1.53
N ALA A 167 1.55 27.54 -2.33
CA ALA A 167 0.66 27.54 -3.48
C ALA A 167 1.01 26.44 -4.48
N ARG A 168 2.31 26.19 -4.72
CA ARG A 168 2.76 25.10 -5.61
C ARG A 168 2.44 23.73 -5.03
N THR A 169 2.70 23.52 -3.74
CA THR A 169 2.36 22.25 -3.06
C THR A 169 0.86 21.97 -3.14
N LEU A 170 0.02 22.97 -2.81
CA LEU A 170 -1.43 22.83 -2.90
C LEU A 170 -1.92 22.59 -4.33
N ASN A 171 -1.32 23.24 -5.32
CA ASN A 171 -1.70 23.05 -6.72
C ASN A 171 -1.38 21.64 -7.22
N ALA A 172 -0.29 21.01 -6.74
CA ALA A 172 0.01 19.61 -7.04
C ALA A 172 -1.06 18.65 -6.48
N GLU A 173 -1.75 19.04 -5.40
CA GLU A 173 -2.88 18.33 -4.80
C GLU A 173 -4.24 18.74 -5.38
N GLY A 174 -4.24 19.55 -6.45
CA GLY A 174 -5.46 20.01 -7.12
C GLY A 174 -6.15 21.21 -6.46
N ILE A 175 -5.57 21.80 -5.41
CA ILE A 175 -6.11 22.97 -4.71
C ILE A 175 -5.46 24.25 -5.26
N LYS A 176 -6.23 25.08 -5.95
CA LYS A 176 -5.72 26.32 -6.56
C LYS A 176 -5.91 27.52 -5.64
N ALA A 177 -4.81 28.20 -5.31
CA ALA A 177 -4.86 29.52 -4.69
C ALA A 177 -5.17 30.59 -5.75
N THR A 178 -6.19 31.42 -5.51
CA THR A 178 -6.58 32.50 -6.41
C THR A 178 -5.69 33.73 -6.23
N ARG A 179 -5.04 33.88 -5.08
CA ARG A 179 -4.22 35.06 -4.78
C ARG A 179 -3.13 34.77 -3.77
N LEU A 180 -1.98 35.43 -3.94
CA LEU A 180 -0.88 35.45 -2.99
C LEU A 180 -0.70 36.88 -2.47
N THR A 181 -0.55 37.04 -1.15
CA THR A 181 -0.40 38.35 -0.50
C THR A 181 0.60 38.31 0.64
N ASN A 182 0.77 39.46 1.29
CA ASN A 182 1.62 39.66 2.45
C ASN A 182 0.78 40.26 3.58
N VAL A 183 0.95 39.73 4.80
CA VAL A 183 0.42 40.34 6.03
C VAL A 183 1.55 41.14 6.68
N ARG A 184 1.48 42.46 6.58
CA ARG A 184 2.41 43.35 7.29
C ARG A 184 1.95 43.55 8.75
N PRO A 185 2.88 43.66 9.72
CA PRO A 185 4.33 43.79 9.58
C PRO A 185 5.12 42.46 9.60
N PHE A 186 4.59 41.35 9.09
CA PHE A 186 5.25 40.03 9.07
C PHE A 186 5.61 39.46 10.44
N VAL A 187 4.79 39.74 11.45
CA VAL A 187 5.00 39.30 12.84
C VAL A 187 4.02 38.19 13.25
N VAL A 188 3.46 37.45 12.28
CA VAL A 188 2.43 36.45 12.59
C VAL A 188 3.09 35.27 13.33
N PRO A 189 2.71 34.99 14.59
CA PRO A 189 3.38 33.95 15.37
C PRO A 189 2.99 32.55 14.88
N LEU A 190 1.70 32.32 14.63
CA LEU A 190 1.14 31.02 14.27
C LEU A 190 0.41 31.07 12.93
N SER A 191 0.64 30.05 12.13
CA SER A 191 -0.05 29.80 10.88
C SER A 191 -1.48 29.40 11.17
N ARG A 192 -2.42 29.86 10.35
CA ARG A 192 -3.85 29.60 10.56
C ARG A 192 -4.64 29.71 9.29
N ILE A 193 -5.82 29.10 9.29
CA ILE A 193 -6.80 29.21 8.22
C ILE A 193 -7.93 30.11 8.70
N GLU A 194 -8.04 31.26 8.05
CA GLU A 194 -9.12 32.20 8.25
C GLU A 194 -10.25 31.92 7.25
N TYR A 195 -11.50 31.84 7.71
CA TYR A 195 -12.63 31.41 6.87
C TYR A 195 -13.91 32.17 7.16
N GLN A 196 -14.80 32.24 6.16
CA GLN A 196 -16.17 32.71 6.32
C GLN A 196 -17.10 31.62 6.82
N ARG A 197 -18.16 31.98 7.55
CA ARG A 197 -19.13 31.00 8.10
C ARG A 197 -19.64 30.02 7.05
N ASP A 198 -19.94 30.49 5.85
CA ASP A 198 -20.44 29.67 4.75
C ASP A 198 -19.42 28.63 4.24
N GLN A 199 -18.13 28.82 4.52
CA GLN A 199 -17.02 27.95 4.11
C GLN A 199 -16.47 27.08 5.25
N GLN A 200 -17.17 27.01 6.38
CA GLN A 200 -16.70 26.31 7.58
C GLN A 200 -16.31 24.84 7.33
N LEU A 201 -17.12 24.09 6.58
CA LEU A 201 -16.88 22.67 6.32
C LEU A 201 -15.61 22.44 5.50
N LEU A 202 -15.42 23.27 4.47
CA LEU A 202 -14.22 23.21 3.64
C LEU A 202 -12.97 23.63 4.42
N ALA A 203 -13.10 24.65 5.26
CA ALA A 203 -12.03 25.11 6.13
C ALA A 203 -11.58 24.03 7.13
N GLN A 204 -12.52 23.29 7.73
CA GLN A 204 -12.21 22.13 8.57
C GLN A 204 -11.46 21.04 7.82
N THR A 205 -11.91 20.70 6.62
CA THR A 205 -11.23 19.70 5.78
C THR A 205 -9.80 20.13 5.46
N LEU A 206 -9.60 21.40 5.10
CA LEU A 206 -8.28 21.95 4.78
C LEU A 206 -7.38 22.04 6.03
N ALA A 207 -7.95 22.42 7.17
CA ALA A 207 -7.25 22.48 8.46
C ALA A 207 -6.75 21.10 8.92
N GLN A 208 -7.58 20.06 8.80
CA GLN A 208 -7.19 18.69 9.12
C GLN A 208 -6.07 18.19 8.22
N ARG A 209 -6.12 18.51 6.93
CA ARG A 209 -5.05 18.16 5.98
C ARG A 209 -3.75 18.87 6.33
N LEU A 210 -3.79 20.20 6.49
CA LEU A 210 -2.59 21.02 6.70
C LEU A 210 -2.07 21.00 8.14
N GLY A 211 -2.85 20.51 9.10
CA GLY A 211 -2.55 20.58 10.53
C GLY A 211 -2.55 22.00 11.07
N LEU A 212 -3.40 22.88 10.53
CA LEU A 212 -3.44 24.30 10.90
C LEU A 212 -4.68 24.64 11.74
N PRO A 213 -4.56 25.53 12.74
CA PRO A 213 -5.71 26.01 13.49
C PRO A 213 -6.64 26.86 12.62
N LEU A 214 -7.92 26.86 13.00
CA LEU A 214 -8.98 27.62 12.34
C LEU A 214 -9.30 28.91 13.07
N GLN A 215 -9.59 29.96 12.32
CA GLN A 215 -10.10 31.22 12.83
C GLN A 215 -11.27 31.70 11.97
N ALA A 216 -12.46 31.80 12.56
CA ALA A 216 -13.59 32.41 11.88
C ALA A 216 -13.33 33.92 11.67
N GLN A 217 -13.49 34.41 10.44
CA GLN A 217 -13.52 35.85 10.18
C GLN A 217 -14.93 36.38 10.43
N SER A 218 -14.99 37.51 11.15
CA SER A 218 -16.21 38.28 11.32
C SER A 218 -16.09 39.53 10.45
N GLY A 219 -16.68 39.50 9.26
CA GLY A 219 -16.62 40.59 8.27
C GLY A 219 -16.42 40.05 6.85
N LYS A 220 -16.67 40.87 5.83
CA LYS A 220 -16.54 40.48 4.43
C LYS A 220 -15.10 40.78 3.93
N PRO A 221 -14.18 39.81 3.82
CA PRO A 221 -12.97 40.01 3.04
C PRO A 221 -13.40 40.15 1.57
N ALA A 222 -13.12 41.30 0.97
CA ALA A 222 -13.66 41.66 -0.33
C ALA A 222 -13.20 40.76 -1.50
N TYR A 223 -12.21 39.88 -1.28
CA TYR A 223 -11.47 39.21 -2.37
C TYR A 223 -11.24 37.70 -2.21
N ALA A 224 -11.59 37.08 -1.08
CA ALA A 224 -11.34 35.66 -0.84
C ALA A 224 -12.39 35.07 0.10
N ASP A 225 -12.81 33.83 -0.15
CA ASP A 225 -13.77 33.13 0.71
C ASP A 225 -13.06 32.42 1.87
N MET A 226 -11.78 32.10 1.67
CA MET A 226 -10.86 31.56 2.67
C MET A 226 -9.45 32.14 2.51
N ARG A 227 -8.69 32.23 3.60
CA ARG A 227 -7.30 32.69 3.60
C ARG A 227 -6.42 31.82 4.48
N ILE A 228 -5.29 31.36 3.95
CA ILE A 228 -4.21 30.76 4.75
C ILE A 228 -3.22 31.87 5.11
N VAL A 229 -3.02 32.11 6.40
CA VAL A 229 -2.01 33.05 6.88
C VAL A 229 -0.82 32.25 7.40
N LEU A 230 0.36 32.53 6.86
CA LEU A 230 1.61 31.87 7.24
C LEU A 230 2.31 32.63 8.37
N GLY A 231 2.56 31.96 9.49
CA GLY A 231 3.28 32.46 10.66
C GLY A 231 4.72 31.97 10.75
N HIS A 232 5.41 32.29 11.84
CA HIS A 232 6.81 31.87 12.06
C HIS A 232 6.96 30.36 12.33
N ASP A 233 5.88 29.70 12.73
CA ASP A 233 5.78 28.25 12.95
C ASP A 233 5.85 27.39 11.67
N VAL A 234 5.83 28.01 10.49
CA VAL A 234 5.85 27.31 9.18
C VAL A 234 6.96 26.30 8.99
N VAL A 235 8.08 26.44 9.71
CA VAL A 235 9.23 25.53 9.62
C VAL A 235 8.88 24.12 10.11
N GLN A 236 7.81 23.98 10.90
CA GLN A 236 7.33 22.71 11.46
C GLN A 236 6.20 22.07 10.63
N ALA A 237 5.51 22.84 9.79
CA ALA A 237 4.37 22.34 9.02
C ALA A 237 4.85 21.44 7.85
N ARG A 238 4.33 20.20 7.78
CA ARG A 238 4.71 19.18 6.78
C ARG A 238 4.61 19.65 5.32
N TYR A 239 3.86 20.71 5.05
CA TYR A 239 3.56 21.24 3.72
C TYR A 239 4.56 22.28 3.17
N LEU A 240 5.60 22.62 3.93
CA LEU A 240 6.57 23.68 3.58
C LEU A 240 8.02 23.20 3.50
N LYS A 241 8.25 21.88 3.49
CA LYS A 241 9.54 21.27 3.15
C LYS A 241 9.75 21.29 1.64
#